data_AF-A0A6I3KE64-F1
#
_entry.id   AF-A0A6I3KE64-F1
#
_cell.length_a   1.000
_cell.length_b   1.000
_cell.length_c   1.000
_cell.angle_alpha   90.00
_cell.angle_beta   90.00
_cell.angle_gamma   90.00
#
_symmetry.space_group_name_H-M   'P 1'
#
loop_
_entity.id
_entity.type
_entity.pdbx_description
1 polymer ?
#
loop_
_entity_poly.entity_id
_entity_poly.type
_entity_poly.pdbx_seq_one_letter_code
_entity_poly.pdbx_strand_id
1 'polypeptide(L)'
;MFGPASAQPPRLIDFPVLRLPFVEFVLVGLLVALFFVDTQGTDAESGFLAVFVLLPALVFLGIAYLVSLPMQRKVITDFRLDAVFVVIGAVGLFGWIGQMLIALPFLCCLPVGLSALIRRGIAFALWKKGKGPQLPE
;
A
#
# COMPACT_ATOMS: atom_id res chain seq x y z
N MET A 1 18.19 -8.60 18.50
CA MET A 1 19.35 -7.74 18.86
C MET A 1 19.81 -7.04 17.60
N PHE A 2 20.13 -5.75 17.67
CA PHE A 2 20.71 -4.98 16.55
C PHE A 2 22.24 -5.13 16.60
N GLY A 3 22.90 -5.40 15.48
CA GLY A 3 24.36 -5.56 15.37
C GLY A 3 25.01 -4.51 14.49
N PRO A 4 26.34 -4.54 14.31
CA PRO A 4 27.03 -3.60 13.44
C PRO A 4 26.43 -3.64 12.03
N ALA A 5 26.13 -2.47 11.46
CA ALA A 5 25.49 -2.37 10.16
C ALA A 5 26.36 -3.02 9.08
N SER A 6 25.80 -3.98 8.34
CA SER A 6 26.43 -4.51 7.13
C SER A 6 26.75 -3.36 6.16
N ALA A 7 27.90 -3.42 5.49
CA ALA A 7 28.31 -2.44 4.50
C ALA A 7 27.32 -2.37 3.31
N GLN A 8 26.58 -3.45 3.05
CA GLN A 8 25.52 -3.50 2.05
C GLN A 8 24.17 -3.08 2.65
N PRO A 9 23.37 -2.30 1.91
CA PRO A 9 22.02 -1.94 2.35
C PRO A 9 21.13 -3.20 2.42
N PRO A 10 20.45 -3.46 3.55
CA PRO A 10 19.59 -4.63 3.71
C PRO A 10 18.37 -4.57 2.78
N ARG A 11 17.66 -5.68 2.67
CA ARG A 11 16.37 -5.74 1.96
C ARG A 11 15.25 -5.34 2.91
N LEU A 12 14.13 -4.85 2.36
CA LEU A 12 13.00 -4.47 3.20
C LEU A 12 12.43 -5.67 3.98
N ILE A 13 12.46 -6.86 3.38
CA ILE A 13 12.03 -8.10 4.03
C ILE A 13 12.85 -8.42 5.28
N ASP A 14 14.08 -7.94 5.43
CA ASP A 14 14.92 -8.25 6.59
C ASP A 14 14.42 -7.53 7.87
N PHE A 15 13.49 -6.59 7.74
CA PHE A 15 12.81 -5.92 8.85
C PHE A 15 11.41 -6.53 9.09
N PRO A 16 11.27 -7.56 9.95
CA PRO A 16 10.01 -8.30 10.11
C PRO A 16 8.82 -7.43 10.57
N VAL A 17 9.06 -6.44 11.43
CA VAL A 17 8.02 -5.50 11.90
C VAL A 17 7.48 -4.62 10.77
N LEU A 18 8.31 -4.35 9.76
CA LEU A 18 7.94 -3.54 8.60
C LEU A 18 7.28 -4.38 7.49
N ARG A 19 6.96 -5.65 7.71
CA ARG A 19 6.26 -6.48 6.70
C ARG A 19 4.73 -6.30 6.73
N LEU A 20 4.19 -5.71 7.80
CA LEU A 20 2.74 -5.58 7.98
C LEU A 20 2.13 -4.49 7.07
N PRO A 21 1.00 -4.78 6.40
CA PRO A 21 0.32 -3.83 5.51
C PRO A 21 -0.58 -2.85 6.29
N PHE A 22 0.02 -1.90 7.02
CA PHE A 22 -0.71 -1.00 7.90
C PHE A 22 -1.68 -0.06 7.16
N VAL A 23 -1.23 0.61 6.10
CA VAL A 23 -2.07 1.59 5.38
C VAL A 23 -3.14 0.91 4.55
N GLU A 24 -2.83 -0.26 3.99
CA GLU A 24 -3.75 -1.05 3.20
C GLU A 24 -4.93 -1.55 4.07
N PHE A 25 -4.69 -1.96 5.33
CA PHE A 25 -5.77 -2.36 6.24
C PHE A 25 -6.74 -1.21 6.57
N VAL A 26 -6.24 0.02 6.71
CA VAL A 26 -7.09 1.19 6.95
C VAL A 26 -8.01 1.43 5.75
N LEU A 27 -7.50 1.33 4.53
CA LEU A 27 -8.33 1.48 3.34
C LEU A 27 -9.34 0.34 3.18
N VAL A 28 -8.94 -0.92 3.44
CA VAL A 28 -9.87 -2.06 3.45
C VAL A 28 -11.00 -1.80 4.45
N GLY A 29 -10.68 -1.37 5.67
CA GLY A 29 -11.67 -1.03 6.69
C GLY A 29 -12.63 0.06 6.23
N LEU A 30 -12.12 1.12 5.58
CA LEU A 30 -12.95 2.18 5.01
C LEU A 30 -13.88 1.67 3.90
N LEU A 31 -13.36 0.87 2.97
CA LEU A 31 -14.14 0.29 1.88
C LEU A 31 -15.24 -0.65 2.39
N VAL A 32 -14.95 -1.44 3.42
CA VAL A 32 -15.94 -2.32 4.07
C VAL A 32 -17.00 -1.51 4.82
N ALA A 33 -16.62 -0.42 5.49
CA ALA A 33 -17.58 0.46 6.14
C ALA A 33 -18.52 1.12 5.12
N LEU A 34 -17.98 1.63 4.02
CA LEU A 34 -18.78 2.20 2.93
C LEU A 34 -19.70 1.15 2.29
N PHE A 35 -19.22 -0.07 2.13
CA PHE A 35 -20.02 -1.20 1.62
C PHE A 35 -21.22 -1.47 2.54
N PHE A 36 -20.98 -1.50 3.85
CA PHE A 36 -22.05 -1.72 4.82
C PHE A 36 -23.07 -0.58 4.82
N VAL A 37 -22.62 0.68 4.77
CA VAL A 37 -23.54 1.84 4.70
C VAL A 37 -24.39 1.80 3.44
N ASP A 38 -23.79 1.51 2.29
CA ASP A 38 -24.50 1.48 1.00
C ASP A 38 -25.53 0.33 0.92
N THR A 39 -25.20 -0.84 1.47
CA THR A 39 -26.08 -2.02 1.46
C THR A 39 -27.23 -1.96 2.47
N GLN A 40 -27.14 -1.08 3.48
CA GLN A 40 -28.21 -0.85 4.46
C GLN A 40 -29.19 0.24 4.02
N GLY A 41 -28.96 0.88 2.86
CA GLY A 41 -29.86 1.90 2.33
C GLY A 41 -31.23 1.31 1.95
N THR A 42 -32.29 2.08 2.20
CA THR A 42 -33.67 1.71 1.85
C THR A 42 -34.10 2.15 0.44
N ASP A 43 -33.23 2.89 -0.26
CA ASP A 43 -33.50 3.42 -1.59
C ASP A 43 -33.29 2.35 -2.68
N ALA A 44 -33.93 2.51 -3.85
CA ALA A 44 -33.81 1.54 -4.96
C ALA A 44 -32.39 1.42 -5.53
N GLU A 45 -31.52 2.40 -5.24
CA GLU A 45 -30.11 2.43 -5.66
C GLU A 45 -29.17 1.83 -4.61
N SER A 46 -29.68 1.39 -3.45
CA SER A 46 -28.87 0.80 -2.40
C SER A 46 -28.17 -0.48 -2.89
N GLY A 47 -26.89 -0.62 -2.55
CA GLY A 47 -26.05 -1.72 -3.01
C GLY A 47 -25.43 -1.54 -4.40
N PHE A 48 -25.81 -0.52 -5.18
CA PHE A 48 -25.19 -0.27 -6.49
C PHE A 48 -23.71 0.08 -6.35
N LEU A 49 -23.37 1.00 -5.45
CA LEU A 49 -21.99 1.41 -5.22
C LEU A 49 -21.18 0.28 -4.58
N ALA A 50 -21.79 -0.50 -3.69
CA ALA A 50 -21.19 -1.68 -3.09
C ALA A 50 -20.74 -2.71 -4.15
N VAL A 51 -21.60 -3.05 -5.10
CA VAL A 51 -21.34 -4.11 -6.09
C VAL A 51 -20.46 -3.62 -7.23
N PHE A 52 -20.72 -2.44 -7.79
CA PHE A 52 -20.07 -1.99 -9.03
C PHE A 52 -18.82 -1.13 -8.82
N VAL A 53 -18.60 -0.63 -7.61
CA VAL A 53 -17.49 0.29 -7.30
C VAL A 53 -16.60 -0.30 -6.21
N LEU A 54 -17.16 -0.63 -5.05
CA LEU A 54 -16.37 -1.07 -3.89
C LEU A 54 -15.80 -2.48 -4.03
N LEU A 55 -16.59 -3.44 -4.54
CA LEU A 55 -16.11 -4.81 -4.78
C LEU A 55 -14.94 -4.85 -5.78
N PRO A 56 -15.02 -4.20 -6.96
CA PRO A 56 -13.88 -4.06 -7.86
C PRO A 56 -12.69 -3.35 -7.20
N ALA A 57 -12.91 -2.30 -6.41
CA ALA A 57 -11.83 -1.60 -5.70
C ALA A 57 -11.05 -2.54 -4.77
N LEU A 58 -11.75 -3.41 -4.03
CA LEU A 58 -11.10 -4.41 -3.17
C LEU A 58 -10.27 -5.41 -3.98
N VAL A 59 -10.77 -5.85 -5.13
CA VAL A 59 -10.03 -6.72 -6.04
C VAL A 59 -8.77 -6.02 -6.56
N PHE A 60 -8.88 -4.77 -7.02
CA PHE A 60 -7.74 -3.98 -7.49
C PHE A 60 -6.72 -3.72 -6.38
N LEU A 61 -7.16 -3.45 -5.15
CA LEU A 61 -6.27 -3.31 -4.00
C LEU A 61 -5.52 -4.61 -3.71
N GLY A 62 -6.19 -5.76 -3.80
CA GLY A 62 -5.57 -7.08 -3.69
C GLY A 62 -4.52 -7.33 -4.76
N ILE A 63 -4.83 -7.02 -6.03
CA ILE A 63 -3.87 -7.13 -7.14
C ILE A 63 -2.68 -6.20 -6.92
N ALA A 64 -2.92 -4.93 -6.58
CA ALA A 64 -1.86 -3.95 -6.31
C ALA A 64 -0.94 -4.44 -5.18
N TYR A 65 -1.51 -5.02 -4.12
CA TYR A 65 -0.74 -5.63 -3.03
C TYR A 65 0.11 -6.81 -3.51
N LEU A 66 -0.45 -7.74 -4.29
CA LEU A 66 0.29 -8.87 -4.84
C LEU A 66 1.45 -8.43 -5.73
N VAL A 67 1.23 -7.43 -6.59
CA VAL A 67 2.27 -6.84 -7.45
C VAL A 67 3.36 -6.13 -6.62
N SER A 68 3.03 -5.67 -5.41
CA SER A 68 3.99 -5.05 -4.50
C SER A 68 4.86 -6.04 -3.72
N LEU A 69 4.47 -7.32 -3.61
CA LEU A 69 5.23 -8.34 -2.85
C LEU A 69 6.70 -8.48 -3.31
N PRO A 70 7.02 -8.53 -4.62
CA PRO A 70 8.41 -8.56 -5.08
C PRO A 70 9.20 -7.31 -4.64
N MET A 71 8.55 -6.16 -4.45
CA MET A 71 9.20 -4.91 -4.02
C MET A 71 9.73 -5.00 -2.59
N GLN A 72 9.14 -5.84 -1.75
CA GLN A 72 9.62 -6.10 -0.39
C GLN A 72 10.96 -6.86 -0.38
N ARG A 73 11.30 -7.56 -1.47
CA ARG A 73 12.57 -8.28 -1.61
C ARG A 73 13.71 -7.40 -2.11
N LYS A 74 13.42 -6.18 -2.55
CA LYS A 74 14.43 -5.23 -3.04
C LYS A 74 15.16 -4.53 -1.89
N VAL A 75 16.37 -4.04 -2.19
CA VAL A 75 17.19 -3.22 -1.28
C VAL A 75 16.44 -1.96 -0.82
N ILE A 76 16.64 -1.57 0.44
CA ILE A 76 15.95 -0.41 1.05
C ILE A 76 16.21 0.93 0.36
N THR A 77 17.15 1.01 -0.57
CA THR A 77 17.45 2.23 -1.34
C THR A 77 16.70 2.33 -2.67
N ASP A 78 16.03 1.26 -3.13
CA ASP A 78 15.26 1.29 -4.38
C ASP A 78 13.82 1.78 -4.14
N PHE A 79 13.61 3.09 -4.28
CA PHE A 79 12.30 3.75 -4.17
C PHE A 79 11.55 3.87 -5.50
N ARG A 80 12.12 3.39 -6.62
CA ARG A 80 11.58 3.69 -7.97
C ARG A 80 10.16 3.18 -8.15
N LEU A 81 9.92 1.92 -7.77
CA LEU A 81 8.60 1.31 -7.88
C LEU A 81 7.62 1.87 -6.85
N ASP A 82 8.08 2.21 -5.65
CA ASP A 82 7.24 2.83 -4.62
C ASP A 82 6.69 4.17 -5.14
N ALA A 83 7.56 4.99 -5.75
CA ALA A 83 7.18 6.26 -6.36
C ALA A 83 6.20 6.08 -7.53
N VAL A 84 6.39 5.08 -8.39
CA VAL A 84 5.45 4.77 -9.50
C VAL A 84 4.05 4.45 -8.95
N PHE A 85 3.96 3.62 -7.92
CA PHE A 85 2.68 3.30 -7.28
C PHE A 85 2.01 4.54 -6.67
N VAL A 86 2.79 5.40 -6.03
CA VAL A 86 2.28 6.67 -5.46
C VAL A 86 1.79 7.60 -6.56
N VAL A 87 2.52 7.75 -7.67
CA VAL A 87 2.14 8.61 -8.80
C VAL A 87 0.86 8.10 -9.46
N ILE A 88 0.78 6.80 -9.77
CA ILE A 88 -0.44 6.17 -10.32
C ILE A 88 -1.61 6.37 -9.34
N GLY A 89 -1.36 6.17 -8.06
CA GLY A 89 -2.30 6.42 -6.98
C GLY A 89 -2.83 7.86 -6.94
N ALA A 90 -1.94 8.84 -7.08
CA ALA A 90 -2.27 10.26 -7.07
C ALA A 90 -3.10 10.66 -8.31
N VAL A 91 -2.79 10.10 -9.47
CA VAL A 91 -3.61 10.26 -10.69
C VAL A 91 -5.01 9.67 -10.47
N GLY A 92 -5.11 8.49 -9.86
CA GLY A 92 -6.39 7.89 -9.48
C GLY A 92 -7.19 8.76 -8.50
N LEU A 93 -6.54 9.33 -7.49
CA LEU A 93 -7.16 10.26 -6.55
C LEU A 93 -7.67 11.53 -7.22
N PHE A 94 -6.89 12.10 -8.13
CA PHE A 94 -7.30 13.27 -8.90
C PHE A 94 -8.53 12.97 -9.79
N GLY A 95 -8.53 11.82 -10.46
CA GLY A 95 -9.68 11.39 -11.26
C GLY A 95 -10.93 11.10 -10.41
N TRP A 96 -10.76 10.56 -9.19
CA TRP A 96 -11.86 10.38 -8.25
C TRP A 96 -12.49 11.70 -7.81
N ILE A 97 -11.67 12.72 -7.49
CA ILE A 97 -12.14 14.08 -7.17
C ILE A 97 -12.91 14.67 -8.36
N GLY A 98 -12.47 14.38 -9.60
CA GLY A 98 -13.16 14.74 -10.83
C GLY A 98 -14.38 13.87 -11.19
N GLN A 99 -14.87 13.02 -10.27
CA GLN A 99 -16.00 12.10 -10.45
C GLN A 99 -15.83 11.08 -11.59
N MET A 100 -14.60 10.79 -12.01
CA MET A 100 -14.32 9.78 -13.00
C MET A 100 -14.22 8.40 -12.33
N LEU A 101 -15.29 7.62 -12.35
CA LEU A 101 -15.34 6.29 -11.74
C LEU A 101 -14.24 5.33 -12.27
N ILE A 102 -13.79 5.53 -13.51
CA ILE A 102 -12.67 4.79 -14.12
C ILE A 102 -11.32 5.03 -13.41
N ALA A 103 -11.22 6.06 -12.57
CA ALA A 103 -10.01 6.40 -11.83
C ALA A 103 -9.81 5.57 -10.55
N LEU A 104 -10.88 4.92 -10.08
CA LEU A 104 -10.90 4.18 -8.82
C LEU A 104 -9.87 3.02 -8.76
N PRO A 105 -9.65 2.22 -9.82
CA PRO A 105 -8.61 1.19 -9.82
C PRO A 105 -7.21 1.74 -9.58
N PHE A 106 -6.92 2.94 -10.10
CA PHE A 106 -5.63 3.59 -9.92
C PHE A 106 -5.47 4.11 -8.49
N LEU A 107 -6.56 4.58 -7.85
CA LEU A 107 -6.56 5.01 -6.45
C LEU A 107 -6.09 3.88 -5.51
N CYS A 108 -6.40 2.62 -5.82
CA CYS A 108 -5.97 1.45 -5.05
C CYS A 108 -4.44 1.27 -5.02
N CYS A 109 -3.69 1.84 -5.97
CA CYS A 109 -2.23 1.82 -5.95
C CYS A 109 -1.62 2.76 -4.90
N LEU A 110 -2.34 3.84 -4.54
CA LEU A 110 -1.89 4.86 -3.59
C LEU A 110 -1.56 4.31 -2.19
N PRO A 111 -2.46 3.59 -1.49
CA PRO A 111 -2.17 3.06 -0.15
C PRO A 111 -1.00 2.06 -0.19
N VAL A 112 -0.90 1.23 -1.23
CA VAL A 112 0.16 0.23 -1.38
C VAL A 112 1.52 0.93 -1.57
N GLY A 113 1.56 1.94 -2.45
CA GLY A 113 2.75 2.77 -2.68
C GLY A 113 3.18 3.53 -1.45
N LEU A 114 2.24 4.21 -0.77
CA LEU A 114 2.51 4.94 0.47
C LEU A 114 3.01 4.02 1.58
N SER A 115 2.38 2.87 1.77
CA SER A 115 2.79 1.88 2.75
C SER A 115 4.20 1.38 2.46
N ALA A 116 4.51 1.03 1.21
CA ALA A 116 5.86 0.61 0.79
C ALA A 116 6.90 1.73 1.03
N LEU A 117 6.57 2.97 0.65
CA LEU A 117 7.45 4.12 0.79
C LEU A 117 7.74 4.47 2.26
N ILE A 118 6.71 4.46 3.12
CA ILE A 118 6.86 4.70 4.57
C ILE A 118 7.73 3.61 5.19
N ARG A 119 7.43 2.33 4.91
CA ARG A 119 8.23 1.19 5.40
C ARG A 119 9.69 1.31 4.97
N ARG A 120 9.94 1.62 3.70
CA ARG A 120 11.28 1.77 3.15
C ARG A 120 12.00 2.98 3.74
N GLY A 121 11.31 4.10 3.94
CA GLY A 121 11.83 5.28 4.62
C GLY A 121 12.24 5.00 6.07
N ILE A 122 11.42 4.27 6.82
CA ILE A 122 11.73 3.86 8.20
C ILE A 122 12.94 2.90 8.20
N ALA A 123 12.95 1.89 7.33
CA ALA A 123 14.06 0.94 7.22
C ALA A 123 15.39 1.65 6.86
N PHE A 124 15.34 2.61 5.94
CA PHE A 124 16.47 3.45 5.57
C PHE A 124 16.98 4.31 6.73
N ALA A 125 16.08 4.95 7.48
CA ALA A 125 16.45 5.72 8.65
C ALA A 125 17.06 4.85 9.77
N LEU A 126 16.54 3.63 9.98
CA LEU A 126 17.08 2.68 10.96
C LEU A 126 18.46 2.16 10.55
N TRP A 127 18.65 1.79 9.29
CA TRP A 127 19.95 1.37 8.75
C TRP A 127 20.99 2.47 8.87
N LYS A 128 20.66 3.71 8.48
CA LYS A 128 21.56 4.87 8.62
C LYS A 128 21.98 5.15 10.08
N LYS A 129 21.14 4.76 11.05
CA LYS A 129 21.42 4.88 12.49
C LYS A 129 22.16 3.66 13.07
N GLY A 130 22.58 2.70 12.24
CA GLY A 130 23.24 1.48 12.69
C GLY A 130 22.32 0.48 13.39
N LYS A 131 20.99 0.67 13.30
CA LYS A 131 19.97 -0.21 13.92
C LYS A 131 19.35 -1.16 12.89
N GLY A 132 20.17 -1.65 11.96
CA GLY A 132 19.73 -2.60 10.92
C GLY A 132 19.59 -4.03 11.46
N PRO A 133 18.82 -4.89 10.78
CA PRO A 133 18.81 -6.32 11.06
C PRO A 133 20.23 -6.89 10.87
N GLN A 134 20.63 -7.80 11.75
CA GLN A 134 21.84 -8.59 11.58
C GLN A 134 21.61 -9.55 10.41
N LEU A 135 22.28 -9.31 9.28
CA LEU A 135 22.31 -10.28 8.19
C LEU A 135 23.25 -11.42 8.62
N PRO A 136 22.87 -12.70 8.42
CA PRO A 136 23.83 -13.78 8.57
C PRO A 136 24.98 -13.56 7.56
N GLU A 137 26.21 -13.67 8.05
CA GLU A 137 27.44 -13.63 7.24
C GLU A 137 27.46 -14.70 6.15
#